data_AF-A0A1I0C5S1-F1
#
_entry.id   AF-A0A1I0C5S1-F1
#
_cell.length_a   1.000
_cell.length_b   1.000
_cell.length_c   1.000
_cell.angle_alpha   90.00
_cell.angle_beta   90.00
_cell.angle_gamma   90.00
#
_symmetry.space_group_name_H-M   'P 1'
#
loop_
_entity.id
_entity.type
_entity.pdbx_description
1 polymer ?
#
loop_
_entity_poly.entity_id
_entity_poly.type
_entity_poly.pdbx_seq_one_letter_code
_entity_poly.pdbx_strand_id
1 'polypeptide(L)'
;MKRSINIITKRAVLAASLACAISITACSQDSTGADADTKDLLTKFALGDTSVLKDGQQEEWYIPDFQSDEFTYEYTLLDLDGDGKEEMIIQMENQPEGFSSVFHVEDNKVVCWFSDSFEQTCFDYPLDNGSMVEEYNYGGSITYTILKYDATGETESIAELFVREDNNGDESIKCPEYLIDGSEVSKEKFEQELKSQIQNHQLDASAWTKI
;
A
#
# COMPACT_ATOMS: atom_id res chain seq x y z
N MET A 1 55.36 52.85 38.71
CA MET A 1 53.98 53.15 39.17
C MET A 1 53.12 51.89 39.03
N LYS A 2 52.24 51.67 40.02
CA LYS A 2 50.89 51.06 40.00
C LYS A 2 50.50 50.29 38.72
N ARG A 3 50.33 48.96 38.79
CA ARG A 3 49.07 48.24 39.11
C ARG A 3 47.91 48.57 38.15
N SER A 4 47.42 47.55 37.43
CA SER A 4 46.13 46.90 37.76
C SER A 4 46.01 45.52 37.12
N ILE A 5 45.44 44.57 37.86
CA ILE A 5 45.04 43.24 37.41
C ILE A 5 43.59 43.35 36.95
N ASN A 6 43.20 42.63 35.90
CA ASN A 6 41.79 42.28 35.68
C ASN A 6 41.66 40.79 35.39
N ILE A 7 40.92 40.12 36.26
CA ILE A 7 40.53 38.71 36.15
C ILE A 7 39.14 38.70 35.51
N ILE A 8 38.96 37.99 34.39
CA ILE A 8 37.62 37.60 33.92
C ILE A 8 37.60 36.09 33.75
N THR A 9 37.01 35.44 34.75
CA THR A 9 36.77 34.01 34.80
C THR A 9 35.68 33.62 33.79
N LYS A 10 35.94 32.65 32.91
CA LYS A 10 34.88 31.90 32.23
C LYS A 10 34.93 30.43 32.65
N ARG A 11 33.78 29.93 33.10
CA ARG A 11 33.59 28.58 33.61
C ARG A 11 33.69 27.58 32.44
N ALA A 12 34.53 26.56 32.58
CA ALA A 12 34.38 25.32 31.83
C ALA A 12 33.50 24.38 32.67
N VAL A 13 32.40 23.90 32.09
CA VAL A 13 31.51 22.92 32.73
C VAL A 13 32.04 21.52 32.44
N LEU A 14 32.29 20.71 33.47
CA LEU A 14 32.46 19.27 33.28
C LEU A 14 31.11 18.67 32.88
N ALA A 15 31.01 18.16 31.66
CA ALA A 15 29.96 17.21 31.30
C ALA A 15 30.46 15.81 31.68
N ALA A 16 29.80 15.17 32.65
CA ALA A 16 30.07 13.78 33.00
C ALA A 16 29.33 12.84 32.03
N SER A 17 30.09 12.03 31.29
CA SER A 17 29.53 11.03 30.39
C SER A 17 28.93 9.86 31.17
N LEU A 18 27.61 9.89 31.40
CA LEU A 18 26.89 8.76 31.98
C LEU A 18 26.52 7.76 30.86
N ALA A 19 27.36 6.74 30.69
CA ALA A 19 27.06 5.64 29.76
C ALA A 19 25.93 4.77 30.33
N CYS A 20 24.71 4.96 29.83
CA CYS A 20 23.57 4.13 30.19
C CYS A 20 23.61 2.83 29.38
N ALA A 21 23.90 1.71 30.05
CA ALA A 21 23.87 0.39 29.42
C ALA A 21 22.42 -0.06 29.23
N ILE A 22 21.86 0.15 28.04
CA ILE A 22 20.56 -0.41 27.65
C ILE A 22 20.76 -1.89 27.36
N SER A 23 20.31 -2.74 28.27
CA SER A 23 20.22 -4.18 28.03
C SER A 23 19.09 -4.46 27.06
N ILE A 24 19.42 -4.74 25.80
CA ILE A 24 18.45 -5.23 24.82
C ILE A 24 18.11 -6.66 25.19
N THR A 25 17.02 -6.85 25.94
CA THR A 25 16.38 -8.16 26.09
C THR A 25 15.71 -8.47 24.76
N ALA A 26 16.41 -9.21 23.90
CA ALA A 26 15.82 -9.77 22.70
C ALA A 26 14.79 -10.84 23.11
N CYS A 27 13.52 -10.44 23.20
CA CYS A 27 12.42 -11.40 23.20
C CYS A 27 12.35 -12.03 21.82
N SER A 28 12.91 -13.23 21.67
CA SER A 28 12.61 -14.09 20.54
C SER A 28 11.16 -14.53 20.62
N GLN A 29 10.25 -13.75 20.00
CA GLN A 29 8.94 -14.26 19.62
C GLN A 29 9.13 -15.17 18.40
N ASP A 30 8.61 -16.39 18.48
CA ASP A 30 8.53 -17.29 17.33
C ASP A 30 7.57 -16.67 16.30
N SER A 31 8.13 -16.09 15.23
CA SER A 31 7.36 -15.37 14.20
C SER A 31 6.31 -16.24 13.51
N THR A 32 6.51 -17.56 13.48
CA THR A 32 5.57 -18.54 12.91
C THR A 32 4.25 -18.67 13.66
N GLY A 33 4.16 -18.19 14.91
CA GLY A 33 2.91 -18.16 15.66
C GLY A 33 2.04 -16.96 15.31
N ALA A 34 2.65 -15.77 15.31
CA ALA A 34 1.95 -14.50 15.07
C ALA A 34 1.38 -14.39 13.64
N ASP A 35 2.06 -14.95 12.65
CA ASP A 35 1.58 -14.99 11.26
C ASP A 35 0.30 -15.85 11.11
N ALA A 36 0.25 -17.00 11.80
CA ALA A 36 -0.94 -17.85 11.80
C ALA A 36 -2.15 -17.18 12.49
N ASP A 37 -1.91 -16.46 13.58
CA ASP A 37 -2.94 -15.68 14.28
C ASP A 37 -3.44 -14.49 13.42
N THR A 38 -2.55 -13.85 12.64
CA THR A 38 -2.89 -12.77 11.69
C THR A 38 -3.86 -13.25 10.62
N LYS A 39 -3.53 -14.35 9.93
CA LYS A 39 -4.35 -14.89 8.84
C LYS A 39 -5.71 -15.41 9.32
N ASP A 40 -5.76 -15.98 10.52
CA ASP A 40 -7.01 -16.41 11.17
C ASP A 40 -7.94 -15.21 11.47
N LEU A 41 -7.40 -14.08 11.96
CA LEU A 41 -8.18 -12.85 12.17
C LEU A 41 -8.71 -12.27 10.85
N LEU A 42 -7.86 -12.12 9.83
CA LEU A 42 -8.28 -11.60 8.51
C LEU A 42 -9.33 -12.51 7.86
N THR A 43 -9.13 -13.84 7.88
CA THR A 43 -10.11 -14.80 7.32
C THR A 43 -11.45 -14.76 8.06
N LYS A 44 -11.44 -14.64 9.39
CA LYS A 44 -12.69 -14.46 10.17
C LYS A 44 -13.45 -13.20 9.76
N PHE A 45 -12.74 -12.10 9.58
CA PHE A 45 -13.32 -10.84 9.14
C PHE A 45 -13.96 -10.93 7.74
N ALA A 46 -13.24 -11.50 6.75
CA ALA A 46 -13.79 -11.75 5.41
C ALA A 46 -15.05 -12.62 5.43
N LEU A 47 -15.10 -13.61 6.32
CA LEU A 47 -16.26 -14.48 6.56
C LEU A 47 -17.33 -13.86 7.49
N GLY A 48 -17.31 -12.54 7.68
CA GLY A 48 -18.36 -11.76 8.36
C GLY A 48 -18.23 -11.61 9.89
N ASP A 49 -17.15 -12.08 10.52
CA ASP A 49 -16.93 -11.84 11.96
C ASP A 49 -16.40 -10.42 12.19
N THR A 50 -17.30 -9.44 12.22
CA THR A 50 -16.94 -8.05 12.52
C THR A 50 -16.45 -7.82 13.95
N SER A 51 -16.48 -8.82 14.84
CA SER A 51 -15.96 -8.67 16.21
C SER A 51 -14.43 -8.57 16.28
N VAL A 52 -13.73 -9.02 15.23
CA VAL A 52 -12.27 -8.85 15.10
C VAL A 52 -11.86 -7.51 14.51
N LEU A 53 -12.79 -6.71 13.97
CA LEU A 53 -12.51 -5.36 13.46
C LEU A 53 -12.21 -4.38 14.61
N LYS A 54 -11.32 -3.41 14.40
CA LYS A 54 -11.03 -2.33 15.36
C LYS A 54 -12.24 -1.38 15.46
N ASP A 55 -12.51 -0.90 16.67
CA ASP A 55 -13.62 0.02 16.93
C ASP A 55 -13.46 1.32 16.11
N GLY A 56 -14.53 1.81 15.47
CA GLY A 56 -14.53 3.04 14.68
C GLY A 56 -14.29 2.88 13.16
N GLN A 57 -13.90 1.68 12.71
CA GLN A 57 -13.51 1.47 11.30
C GLN A 57 -14.67 1.54 10.31
N GLN A 58 -15.89 1.13 10.70
CA GLN A 58 -17.08 1.24 9.82
C GLN A 58 -17.65 2.67 9.77
N GLU A 59 -17.25 3.53 10.70
CA GLU A 59 -17.55 4.95 10.69
C GLU A 59 -16.53 5.78 9.92
N GLU A 60 -15.32 5.26 9.74
CA GLU A 60 -14.21 5.88 9.00
C GLU A 60 -14.18 5.46 7.51
N TRP A 61 -14.42 4.18 7.23
CA TRP A 61 -14.28 3.56 5.91
C TRP A 61 -15.58 2.92 5.41
N TYR A 62 -15.78 2.89 4.10
CA TYR A 62 -16.87 2.14 3.47
C TYR A 62 -16.53 0.65 3.42
N ILE A 63 -16.86 -0.08 4.48
CA ILE A 63 -16.70 -1.54 4.55
C ILE A 63 -18.08 -2.20 4.30
N PRO A 64 -18.31 -2.83 3.14
CA PRO A 64 -19.59 -3.50 2.87
C PRO A 64 -19.75 -4.80 3.66
N ASP A 65 -20.96 -5.35 3.67
CA ASP A 65 -21.21 -6.71 4.16
C ASP A 65 -20.79 -7.71 3.08
N PHE A 66 -19.58 -8.28 3.22
CA PHE A 66 -19.03 -9.27 2.29
C PHE A 66 -19.83 -10.59 2.24
N GLN A 67 -20.77 -10.80 3.18
CA GLN A 67 -21.68 -11.97 3.21
C GLN A 67 -23.07 -11.65 2.64
N SER A 68 -23.26 -10.48 2.02
CA SER A 68 -24.54 -10.07 1.42
C SER A 68 -24.84 -10.76 0.08
N ASP A 69 -26.13 -10.98 -0.21
CA ASP A 69 -26.59 -11.57 -1.48
C ASP A 69 -26.50 -10.61 -2.69
N GLU A 70 -26.00 -9.36 -2.52
CA GLU A 70 -26.02 -8.34 -3.58
C GLU A 70 -24.82 -8.44 -4.53
N PHE A 71 -23.63 -8.74 -4.00
CA PHE A 71 -22.38 -8.88 -4.74
C PHE A 71 -21.59 -10.06 -4.18
N THR A 72 -20.83 -10.77 -5.04
CA THR A 72 -19.84 -11.74 -4.56
C THR A 72 -18.47 -11.08 -4.46
N TYR A 73 -17.70 -11.49 -3.46
CA TYR A 73 -16.38 -10.95 -3.16
C TYR A 73 -15.34 -12.07 -3.16
N GLU A 74 -14.09 -11.70 -3.37
CA GLU A 74 -12.94 -12.58 -3.24
C GLU A 74 -11.77 -11.85 -2.59
N TYR A 75 -10.90 -12.61 -1.93
CA TYR A 75 -9.73 -12.08 -1.25
C TYR A 75 -8.44 -12.79 -1.63
N THR A 76 -7.33 -12.09 -1.46
CA THR A 76 -6.00 -12.69 -1.45
C THR A 76 -5.21 -12.16 -0.25
N LEU A 77 -4.09 -12.81 0.06
CA LEU A 77 -3.21 -12.48 1.18
C LEU A 77 -1.80 -12.24 0.65
N LEU A 78 -1.24 -11.04 0.88
CA LEU A 78 0.07 -10.63 0.39
C LEU A 78 0.77 -9.71 1.40
N ASP A 79 2.09 -9.85 1.52
CA ASP A 79 2.97 -8.93 2.25
C ASP A 79 3.13 -7.64 1.43
N LEU A 80 2.41 -6.58 1.80
CA LEU A 80 2.33 -5.32 1.05
C LEU A 80 3.29 -4.24 1.58
N ASP A 81 3.63 -4.27 2.87
CA ASP A 81 4.57 -3.34 3.50
C ASP A 81 6.02 -3.90 3.57
N GLY A 82 6.21 -5.21 3.37
CA GLY A 82 7.50 -5.89 3.39
C GLY A 82 7.96 -6.32 4.79
N ASP A 83 7.08 -6.35 5.81
CA ASP A 83 7.40 -6.79 7.16
C ASP A 83 7.37 -8.33 7.33
N GLY A 84 6.82 -9.05 6.34
CA GLY A 84 6.77 -10.51 6.30
C GLY A 84 5.51 -11.13 6.91
N LYS A 85 4.51 -10.31 7.27
CA LYS A 85 3.12 -10.73 7.48
C LYS A 85 2.30 -10.37 6.24
N GLU A 86 1.15 -11.03 6.07
CA GLU A 86 0.26 -10.75 4.93
C GLU A 86 -0.88 -9.81 5.33
N GLU A 87 -1.07 -8.75 4.55
CA GLU A 87 -2.32 -8.00 4.46
C GLU A 87 -3.35 -8.76 3.62
N MET A 88 -4.62 -8.46 3.84
CA MET A 88 -5.72 -8.96 3.02
C MET A 88 -6.20 -7.90 2.05
N ILE A 89 -6.24 -8.25 0.76
CA ILE A 89 -6.93 -7.47 -0.26
C ILE A 89 -8.30 -8.13 -0.48
N ILE A 90 -9.40 -7.37 -0.41
CA ILE A 90 -10.75 -7.84 -0.77
C ILE A 90 -11.26 -7.01 -1.95
N GLN A 91 -11.73 -7.69 -3.00
CA GLN A 91 -12.32 -7.08 -4.20
C GLN A 91 -13.68 -7.72 -4.56
N MET A 92 -14.45 -7.06 -5.42
CA MET A 92 -15.65 -7.66 -6.03
C MET A 92 -15.28 -8.71 -7.09
N GLU A 93 -15.88 -9.90 -7.01
CA GLU A 93 -15.58 -11.03 -7.89
C GLU A 93 -16.02 -10.76 -9.34
N ASN A 94 -15.11 -10.93 -10.30
CA ASN A 94 -15.29 -10.61 -11.73
C ASN A 94 -15.55 -9.12 -12.05
N GLN A 95 -15.57 -8.22 -11.05
CA GLN A 95 -15.75 -6.78 -11.21
C GLN A 95 -14.86 -6.01 -10.20
N PRO A 96 -13.51 -6.17 -10.25
CA PRO A 96 -12.61 -5.49 -9.32
C PRO A 96 -12.73 -3.97 -9.36
N GLU A 97 -13.19 -3.39 -10.49
CA GLU A 97 -13.51 -1.97 -10.64
C GLU A 97 -14.76 -1.51 -9.84
N GLY A 98 -15.52 -2.45 -9.28
CA GLY A 98 -16.67 -2.16 -8.43
C GLY A 98 -16.29 -1.79 -7.00
N PHE A 99 -15.26 -2.47 -6.45
CA PHE A 99 -14.81 -2.32 -5.06
C PHE A 99 -13.44 -2.98 -4.87
N SER A 100 -12.54 -2.29 -4.17
CA SER A 100 -11.23 -2.80 -3.73
C SER A 100 -10.88 -2.24 -2.35
N SER A 101 -10.23 -3.04 -1.51
CA SER A 101 -9.90 -2.67 -0.13
C SER A 101 -8.70 -3.45 0.41
N VAL A 102 -7.98 -2.87 1.37
CA VAL A 102 -6.79 -3.44 2.01
C VAL A 102 -6.96 -3.42 3.53
N PHE A 103 -6.73 -4.58 4.16
CA PHE A 103 -6.85 -4.78 5.60
C PHE A 103 -5.57 -5.37 6.21
N HIS A 104 -5.20 -4.87 7.38
CA HIS A 104 -4.03 -5.27 8.17
C HIS A 104 -4.45 -5.71 9.59
N VAL A 105 -3.55 -6.32 10.36
CA VAL A 105 -3.79 -6.68 11.78
C VAL A 105 -2.87 -5.91 12.72
N GLU A 106 -3.43 -4.92 13.41
CA GLU A 106 -2.77 -4.15 14.47
C GLU A 106 -3.40 -4.51 15.84
N ASP A 107 -2.60 -4.71 16.88
CA ASP A 107 -3.08 -4.98 18.26
C ASP A 107 -4.09 -6.15 18.40
N ASN A 108 -3.99 -7.16 17.53
CA ASN A 108 -4.94 -8.29 17.38
C ASN A 108 -6.35 -7.86 16.91
N LYS A 109 -6.43 -6.76 16.16
CA LYS A 109 -7.64 -6.26 15.52
C LYS A 109 -7.38 -5.99 14.04
N VAL A 110 -8.38 -6.28 13.22
CA VAL A 110 -8.36 -5.91 11.80
C VAL A 110 -8.53 -4.40 11.68
N VAL A 111 -7.71 -3.76 10.86
CA VAL A 111 -7.78 -2.35 10.48
C VAL A 111 -7.85 -2.24 8.97
N CYS A 112 -8.58 -1.24 8.48
CA CYS A 112 -8.64 -0.87 7.08
C CYS A 112 -7.55 0.17 6.80
N TRP A 113 -6.70 -0.10 5.81
CA TRP A 113 -5.72 0.86 5.29
C TRP A 113 -6.27 1.62 4.08
N PHE A 114 -7.07 0.94 3.27
CA PHE A 114 -7.66 1.47 2.05
C PHE A 114 -9.01 0.81 1.81
N SER A 115 -9.98 1.59 1.33
CA SER A 115 -11.21 1.07 0.78
C SER A 115 -11.80 2.08 -0.19
N ASP A 116 -12.04 1.65 -1.42
CA ASP A 116 -12.69 2.46 -2.45
C ASP A 116 -13.76 1.65 -3.21
N SER A 117 -14.68 2.37 -3.84
CA SER A 117 -15.85 1.81 -4.51
C SER A 117 -16.30 2.66 -5.70
N PHE A 118 -16.62 1.99 -6.80
CA PHE A 118 -17.39 2.53 -7.92
C PHE A 118 -16.75 3.69 -8.72
N GLU A 119 -15.45 3.60 -8.99
CA GLU A 119 -14.79 4.43 -9.99
C GLU A 119 -14.63 3.66 -11.32
N GLN A 120 -15.59 3.76 -12.24
CA GLN A 120 -15.53 3.09 -13.58
C GLN A 120 -14.28 3.43 -14.43
N THR A 121 -13.48 4.39 -14.00
CA THR A 121 -12.26 4.87 -14.64
C THR A 121 -11.01 4.73 -13.76
N CYS A 122 -11.12 4.24 -12.53
CA CYS A 122 -10.00 4.05 -11.61
C CYS A 122 -10.18 2.73 -10.83
N PHE A 123 -9.19 1.84 -10.84
CA PHE A 123 -9.28 0.61 -10.06
C PHE A 123 -7.91 0.12 -9.60
N ASP A 124 -7.89 -0.45 -8.39
CA ASP A 124 -6.67 -0.86 -7.68
C ASP A 124 -6.54 -2.37 -7.61
N TYR A 125 -5.38 -2.90 -8.02
CA TYR A 125 -5.09 -4.33 -7.97
C TYR A 125 -3.68 -4.65 -7.47
N PRO A 126 -3.51 -5.76 -6.71
CA PRO A 126 -2.22 -6.22 -6.23
C PRO A 126 -1.40 -6.94 -7.29
N LEU A 127 -0.09 -6.96 -7.05
CA LEU A 127 0.91 -7.72 -7.78
C LEU A 127 1.60 -8.75 -6.86
N ASP A 128 2.09 -9.86 -7.43
CA ASP A 128 2.75 -10.96 -6.71
C ASP A 128 4.07 -10.57 -5.98
N ASN A 129 4.51 -9.33 -6.17
CA ASN A 129 5.73 -8.74 -5.62
C ASN A 129 5.48 -7.76 -4.46
N GLY A 130 4.26 -7.73 -3.92
CA GLY A 130 3.86 -6.86 -2.79
C GLY A 130 3.72 -5.38 -3.17
N SER A 131 3.46 -5.07 -4.45
CA SER A 131 3.13 -3.72 -4.91
C SER A 131 1.67 -3.69 -5.37
N MET A 132 1.05 -2.51 -5.30
CA MET A 132 -0.27 -2.25 -5.90
C MET A 132 -0.11 -1.49 -7.21
N VAL A 133 -1.13 -1.55 -8.06
CA VAL A 133 -1.31 -0.67 -9.22
C VAL A 133 -2.65 0.03 -9.08
N GLU A 134 -2.64 1.36 -9.08
CA GLU A 134 -3.79 2.21 -9.34
C GLU A 134 -3.83 2.44 -10.87
N GLU A 135 -4.86 1.95 -11.56
CA GLU A 135 -5.03 2.12 -13.01
C GLU A 135 -6.12 3.14 -13.32
N TYR A 136 -5.73 4.33 -13.81
CA TYR A 136 -6.64 5.40 -14.21
C TYR A 136 -6.81 5.45 -15.74
N ASN A 137 -7.97 5.02 -16.24
CA ASN A 137 -8.33 4.99 -17.65
C ASN A 137 -9.35 6.09 -17.98
N TYR A 138 -8.88 7.18 -18.59
CA TYR A 138 -9.71 8.33 -18.94
C TYR A 138 -9.24 9.02 -20.22
N GLY A 139 -10.20 9.49 -21.03
CA GLY A 139 -9.91 10.43 -22.11
C GLY A 139 -9.02 9.89 -23.24
N GLY A 140 -9.00 8.56 -23.46
CA GLY A 140 -8.13 7.92 -24.47
C GLY A 140 -6.71 7.63 -24.00
N SER A 141 -6.46 7.86 -22.71
CA SER A 141 -5.21 7.57 -22.01
C SER A 141 -5.42 6.66 -20.81
N ILE A 142 -4.36 5.94 -20.45
CA ILE A 142 -4.26 5.15 -19.23
C ILE A 142 -3.01 5.59 -18.47
N THR A 143 -3.16 5.84 -17.18
CA THR A 143 -2.06 6.01 -16.22
C THR A 143 -2.02 4.79 -15.32
N TYR A 144 -0.86 4.20 -15.13
CA TYR A 144 -0.60 3.17 -14.12
C TYR A 144 0.31 3.77 -13.05
N THR A 145 -0.21 4.01 -11.85
CA THR A 145 0.58 4.41 -10.69
C THR A 145 0.96 3.15 -9.93
N ILE A 146 2.25 2.81 -9.86
CA ILE A 146 2.73 1.65 -9.10
C ILE A 146 3.07 2.13 -7.69
N LEU A 147 2.44 1.51 -6.69
CA LEU A 147 2.43 1.94 -5.30
C LEU A 147 2.99 0.83 -4.39
N LYS A 148 3.58 1.23 -3.26
CA LYS A 148 3.85 0.33 -2.12
C LYS A 148 3.29 0.92 -0.84
N TYR A 149 2.83 0.06 0.06
CA TYR A 149 2.46 0.46 1.41
C TYR A 149 3.70 0.56 2.29
N ASP A 150 3.62 1.39 3.33
CA ASP A 150 4.48 1.31 4.50
C ASP A 150 3.74 0.69 5.70
N ALA A 151 4.46 0.45 6.79
CA ALA A 151 3.92 -0.17 8.01
C ALA A 151 2.88 0.68 8.78
N THR A 152 2.45 1.82 8.23
CA THR A 152 1.32 2.62 8.74
C THR A 152 0.09 2.56 7.83
N GLY A 153 0.21 1.94 6.65
CA GLY A 153 -0.83 1.96 5.61
C GLY A 153 -0.77 3.18 4.69
N GLU A 154 0.23 4.06 4.81
CA GLU A 154 0.47 5.12 3.84
C GLU A 154 1.13 4.56 2.57
N THR A 155 0.88 5.17 1.40
CA THR A 155 1.41 4.70 0.11
C THR A 155 2.49 5.62 -0.47
N GLU A 156 3.54 5.02 -1.05
CA GLU A 156 4.55 5.71 -1.87
C GLU A 156 4.44 5.24 -3.33
N SER A 157 4.40 6.19 -4.27
CA SER A 157 4.53 5.88 -5.70
C SER A 157 5.99 5.60 -6.06
N ILE A 158 6.23 4.42 -6.61
CA ILE A 158 7.56 3.93 -6.99
C ILE A 158 7.82 4.00 -8.50
N ALA A 159 6.77 4.10 -9.32
CA ALA A 159 6.85 4.34 -10.76
C ALA A 159 5.49 4.84 -11.31
N GLU A 160 5.54 5.64 -12.38
CA GLU A 160 4.35 6.04 -13.16
C GLU A 160 4.54 5.64 -14.63
N LEU A 161 3.55 4.95 -15.21
CA LEU A 161 3.50 4.63 -16.64
C LEU A 161 2.29 5.30 -17.27
N PHE A 162 2.50 6.25 -18.19
CA PHE A 162 1.41 6.92 -18.91
C PHE A 162 1.40 6.55 -20.39
N VAL A 163 0.24 6.21 -20.93
CA VAL A 163 0.02 5.98 -22.37
C VAL A 163 -1.22 6.72 -22.87
N ARG A 164 -1.12 7.30 -24.07
CA ARG A 164 -2.26 7.76 -24.88
C ARG A 164 -2.12 7.22 -26.30
N GLU A 165 -3.10 6.43 -26.74
CA GLU A 165 -3.19 5.94 -28.13
C GLU A 165 -4.40 6.50 -28.89
N ASP A 166 -5.35 7.15 -28.20
CA ASP A 166 -6.47 7.88 -28.80
C ASP A 166 -6.51 9.33 -28.25
N ASN A 167 -6.76 10.31 -29.12
CA ASN A 167 -6.96 11.71 -28.73
C ASN A 167 -8.44 12.11 -28.64
N ASN A 168 -9.37 11.16 -28.81
CA ASN A 168 -10.81 11.38 -28.86
C ASN A 168 -11.24 12.44 -29.91
N GLY A 169 -10.45 12.61 -30.97
CA GLY A 169 -10.69 13.61 -32.01
C GLY A 169 -10.21 15.03 -31.67
N ASP A 170 -9.55 15.26 -30.54
CA ASP A 170 -8.89 16.53 -30.23
C ASP A 170 -7.47 16.55 -30.82
N GLU A 171 -7.33 17.14 -32.01
CA GLU A 171 -6.05 17.30 -32.71
C GLU A 171 -5.03 18.20 -31.95
N SER A 172 -5.43 18.88 -30.87
CA SER A 172 -4.49 19.64 -30.02
C SER A 172 -3.78 18.77 -28.98
N ILE A 173 -4.31 17.59 -28.69
CA ILE A 173 -3.72 16.62 -27.75
C ILE A 173 -2.67 15.79 -28.48
N LYS A 174 -1.47 15.68 -27.89
CA LYS A 174 -0.39 14.85 -28.41
C LYS A 174 -0.79 13.36 -28.35
N CYS A 175 -0.74 12.70 -29.50
CA CYS A 175 -1.09 11.30 -29.66
C CYS A 175 -0.35 10.68 -30.87
N PRO A 176 0.26 9.49 -30.75
CA PRO A 176 0.42 8.74 -29.50
C PRO A 176 1.41 9.44 -28.54
N GLU A 177 1.31 9.11 -27.26
CA GLU A 177 2.21 9.58 -26.20
C GLU A 177 2.50 8.43 -25.23
N TYR A 178 3.77 8.23 -24.88
CA TYR A 178 4.22 7.22 -23.92
C TYR A 178 5.22 7.87 -22.97
N LEU A 179 4.94 7.86 -21.67
CA LEU A 179 5.82 8.40 -20.64
C LEU A 179 6.13 7.32 -19.59
N ILE A 180 7.34 7.39 -19.04
CA ILE A 180 7.75 6.69 -17.81
C ILE A 180 8.26 7.77 -16.88
N ASP A 181 7.67 7.89 -15.67
CA ASP A 181 7.99 8.93 -14.67
C ASP A 181 8.00 10.34 -15.29
N GLY A 182 6.94 10.67 -16.03
CA GLY A 182 6.80 11.93 -16.79
C GLY A 182 7.77 12.13 -17.97
N SER A 183 8.67 11.19 -18.26
CA SER A 183 9.67 11.28 -19.32
C SER A 183 9.25 10.53 -20.58
N GLU A 184 9.28 11.20 -21.74
CA GLU A 184 8.88 10.60 -23.03
C GLU A 184 9.83 9.47 -23.49
N VAL A 185 9.23 8.34 -23.88
CA VAL A 185 9.94 7.13 -24.35
C VAL A 185 9.34 6.59 -25.66
N SER A 186 9.99 5.60 -26.28
CA SER A 186 9.38 4.87 -27.40
C SER A 186 8.35 3.86 -26.91
N LYS A 187 7.41 3.48 -27.79
CA LYS A 187 6.40 2.46 -27.52
C LYS A 187 7.04 1.15 -27.03
N GLU A 188 8.13 0.71 -27.65
CA GLU A 188 8.80 -0.54 -27.30
C GLU A 188 9.41 -0.51 -25.90
N LYS A 189 9.90 0.66 -25.44
CA LYS A 189 10.40 0.82 -24.07
C LYS A 189 9.25 0.88 -23.06
N PHE A 190 8.14 1.55 -23.41
CA PHE A 190 6.94 1.57 -22.59
C PHE A 190 6.35 0.16 -22.41
N GLU A 191 6.16 -0.59 -23.49
CA GLU A 191 5.65 -1.97 -23.46
C GLU A 191 6.57 -2.91 -22.66
N GLN A 192 7.89 -2.71 -22.71
CA GLN A 192 8.84 -3.44 -21.88
C GLN A 192 8.67 -3.15 -20.39
N GLU A 193 8.42 -1.89 -20.00
CA GLU A 193 8.28 -1.50 -18.59
C GLU A 193 6.89 -1.84 -18.02
N LEU A 194 5.83 -1.64 -18.80
CA LEU A 194 4.49 -2.12 -18.47
C LEU A 194 4.49 -3.65 -18.26
N LYS A 195 5.18 -4.38 -19.14
CA LYS A 195 5.29 -5.82 -18.99
C LYS A 195 6.14 -6.22 -17.78
N SER A 196 7.28 -5.58 -17.57
CA SER A 196 8.22 -5.95 -16.52
C SER A 196 7.72 -5.61 -15.12
N GLN A 197 7.04 -4.48 -14.95
CA GLN A 197 6.57 -4.02 -13.64
C GLN A 197 5.15 -4.50 -13.30
N ILE A 198 4.26 -4.66 -14.30
CA ILE A 198 2.84 -4.99 -14.07
C ILE A 198 2.50 -6.37 -14.64
N GLN A 199 2.52 -6.56 -15.96
CA GLN A 199 1.90 -7.75 -16.60
C GLN A 199 2.56 -9.09 -16.22
N ASN A 200 3.84 -9.11 -15.89
CA ASN A 200 4.53 -10.32 -15.43
C ASN A 200 4.23 -10.67 -13.95
N HIS A 201 3.60 -9.75 -13.21
CA HIS A 201 3.36 -9.83 -11.77
C HIS A 201 1.87 -9.82 -11.40
N GLN A 202 0.96 -9.69 -12.37
CA GLN A 202 -0.48 -9.78 -12.15
C GLN A 202 -0.87 -11.16 -11.60
N LEU A 203 -1.73 -11.19 -10.58
CA LEU A 203 -2.20 -12.43 -9.96
C LEU A 203 -3.09 -13.24 -10.90
N ASP A 204 -2.80 -14.54 -11.03
CA ASP A 204 -3.74 -15.49 -11.62
C ASP A 204 -5.01 -15.61 -10.76
N ALA A 205 -6.16 -15.91 -11.39
CA ALA A 205 -7.44 -16.16 -10.71
C ALA A 205 -7.37 -17.27 -9.63
N SER A 206 -6.35 -18.14 -9.65
CA SER A 206 -6.11 -19.14 -8.59
C SER A 206 -5.44 -18.62 -7.32
N ALA A 207 -4.99 -17.35 -7.30
CA ALA A 207 -4.48 -16.68 -6.11
C ALA A 207 -5.60 -16.10 -5.22
N TRP A 208 -6.84 -16.07 -5.72
CA TRP A 208 -8.00 -15.51 -5.05
C TRP A 208 -8.86 -16.60 -4.40
N THR A 209 -9.37 -16.31 -3.21
CA THR A 209 -10.29 -17.14 -2.44
C THR A 209 -11.64 -16.45 -2.37
N LYS A 210 -12.69 -17.15 -2.80
CA LYS A 210 -14.07 -16.63 -2.74
C LYS A 210 -14.56 -16.55 -1.29
N ILE A 211 -15.32 -15.50 -1.01
CA ILE A 211 -16.03 -15.24 0.25
C ILE A 211 -17.42 -15.92 0.23
#